data_AF-A0AAU0BDS6-F1
#
_entry.id   AF-A0AAU0BDS6-F1
#
_cell.length_a   1.000
_cell.length_b   1.000
_cell.length_c   1.000
_cell.angle_alpha   90.00
_cell.angle_beta   90.00
_cell.angle_gamma   90.00
#
_symmetry.space_group_name_H-M   'P 1'
#
loop_
_entity.id
_entity.type
_entity.pdbx_description
1 polymer ?
#
loop_
_entity_poly.entity_id
_entity_poly.type
_entity_poly.pdbx_seq_one_letter_code
_entity_poly.pdbx_strand_id
1 'polypeptide(L)'
;MATELYPLTTSKLDEFSRPTNERIMKWRFFNAQKGVETTKQDGSVVSIHGVKYAGSVPLVYWSGFFEPFIMHAASETLRWVSDHCKANGLDPTAYIDEARMLIHGFIRKSYREIARTDQLLRGNGFPDTVTPRDVSGKEQAACDHIDQLAKAYLLSGPAIAVVAKEDILELKPNLWGIGLNLNAAWRRFRGKVGGH
;
A
#
# COMPACT_ATOMS: atom_id res chain seq x y z
N MET A 1 3.95 17.92 -12.51
CA MET A 1 3.94 17.35 -13.88
C MET A 1 3.73 15.85 -13.74
N ALA A 2 2.97 15.24 -14.64
CA ALA A 2 2.76 13.79 -14.60
C ALA A 2 4.06 13.06 -14.98
N THR A 3 4.44 12.05 -14.21
CA THR A 3 5.57 11.18 -14.50
C THR A 3 5.20 10.11 -15.53
N GLU A 4 6.19 9.42 -16.06
CA GLU A 4 6.01 8.33 -17.01
C GLU A 4 5.27 7.12 -16.40
N LEU A 5 5.34 6.95 -15.07
CA LEU A 5 4.62 5.89 -14.36
C LEU A 5 3.18 6.27 -13.99
N TYR A 6 2.77 7.52 -14.13
CA TYR A 6 1.42 7.99 -13.78
C TYR A 6 0.28 7.05 -14.21
N PRO A 7 0.19 6.61 -15.48
CA PRO A 7 -0.91 5.73 -15.90
C PRO A 7 -0.87 4.35 -15.22
N LEU A 8 0.34 3.82 -14.96
CA LEU A 8 0.50 2.54 -14.27
C LEU A 8 0.18 2.66 -12.78
N THR A 9 0.65 3.73 -12.14
CA THR A 9 0.34 4.04 -10.74
C THR A 9 -1.16 4.21 -10.53
N THR A 10 -1.83 4.92 -11.44
CA THR A 10 -3.30 5.08 -11.41
C THR A 10 -4.00 3.74 -11.56
N SER A 11 -3.61 2.92 -12.54
CA SER A 11 -4.17 1.58 -12.72
C SER A 11 -4.00 0.68 -11.49
N LYS A 12 -2.85 0.78 -10.81
CA LYS A 12 -2.58 0.01 -9.60
C LYS A 12 -3.39 0.50 -8.40
N LEU A 13 -3.54 1.80 -8.25
CA LEU A 13 -4.43 2.37 -7.24
C LEU A 13 -5.89 1.97 -7.48
N ASP A 14 -6.35 1.95 -8.72
CA ASP A 14 -7.71 1.48 -9.07
C ASP A 14 -7.91 -0.01 -8.75
N GLU A 15 -6.90 -0.84 -9.04
CA GLU A 15 -6.89 -2.26 -8.67
C GLU A 15 -7.01 -2.44 -7.15
N PHE A 16 -6.12 -1.81 -6.37
CA PHE A 16 -6.08 -1.98 -4.92
C PHE A 16 -7.25 -1.28 -4.21
N SER A 17 -7.85 -0.25 -4.80
CA SER A 17 -9.01 0.44 -4.21
C SER A 17 -10.34 -0.29 -4.43
N ARG A 18 -10.37 -1.30 -5.31
CA ARG A 18 -11.60 -2.06 -5.63
C ARG A 18 -12.33 -2.60 -4.39
N PRO A 19 -11.67 -3.23 -3.39
CA PRO A 19 -12.33 -3.68 -2.17
C PRO A 19 -13.04 -2.54 -1.42
N THR A 20 -12.41 -1.37 -1.29
CA THR A 20 -13.02 -0.18 -0.67
C THR A 20 -14.31 0.21 -1.39
N ASN A 21 -14.23 0.35 -2.72
CA ASN A 21 -15.37 0.76 -3.55
C ASN A 21 -16.52 -0.25 -3.49
N GLU A 22 -16.22 -1.55 -3.53
CA GLU A 22 -17.21 -2.62 -3.39
C GLU A 22 -17.94 -2.55 -2.03
N ARG A 23 -17.21 -2.32 -0.93
CA ARG A 23 -17.81 -2.24 0.42
C ARG A 23 -18.71 -1.02 0.53
N ILE A 24 -18.29 0.15 0.03
CA ILE A 24 -19.13 1.36 -0.01
C ILE A 24 -20.43 1.06 -0.78
N MET A 25 -20.31 0.41 -1.94
CA MET A 25 -21.47 0.06 -2.77
C MET A 25 -22.42 -0.93 -2.07
N LYS A 26 -21.89 -1.96 -1.40
CA LYS A 26 -22.70 -2.90 -0.62
C LYS A 26 -23.53 -2.18 0.45
N TRP A 27 -22.91 -1.28 1.20
CA TRP A 27 -23.62 -0.49 2.20
C TRP A 27 -24.64 0.47 1.59
N ARG A 28 -24.40 1.00 0.40
CA ARG A 28 -25.37 1.86 -0.31
C ARG A 28 -26.71 1.16 -0.57
N PHE A 29 -26.69 -0.16 -0.76
CA PHE A 29 -27.90 -0.96 -0.94
C PHE A 29 -28.56 -1.43 0.35
N PHE A 30 -28.04 -1.07 1.52
CA PHE A 30 -28.54 -1.56 2.82
C PHE A 30 -30.06 -1.43 2.97
N ASN A 31 -30.62 -0.25 2.65
CA ASN A 31 -32.05 -0.01 2.77
C ASN A 31 -32.87 -0.81 1.75
N ALA A 32 -32.36 -0.97 0.52
CA ALA A 32 -33.04 -1.69 -0.56
C ALA A 32 -33.04 -3.22 -0.32
N GLN A 33 -31.93 -3.75 0.20
CA GLN A 33 -31.75 -5.18 0.48
C GLN A 33 -32.18 -5.57 1.90
N LYS A 34 -32.68 -4.62 2.71
CA LYS A 34 -33.06 -4.81 4.12
C LYS A 34 -31.92 -5.39 4.97
N GLY A 35 -30.69 -4.96 4.67
CA GLY A 35 -29.49 -5.46 5.32
C GLY A 35 -28.23 -5.35 4.46
N VAL A 36 -27.11 -5.81 5.00
CA VAL A 36 -25.83 -5.91 4.30
C VAL A 36 -25.11 -7.20 4.71
N GLU A 37 -24.48 -7.85 3.74
CA GLU A 37 -23.56 -8.95 3.96
C GLU A 37 -22.22 -8.66 3.27
N THR A 38 -21.17 -8.56 4.07
CA THR A 38 -19.83 -8.20 3.60
C THR A 38 -18.76 -8.73 4.53
N THR A 39 -17.49 -8.51 4.18
CA THR A 39 -16.35 -8.86 5.02
C THR A 39 -15.54 -7.62 5.36
N LYS A 40 -14.91 -7.64 6.55
CA LYS A 40 -13.83 -6.73 6.92
C LYS A 40 -12.52 -7.15 6.26
N GLN A 41 -11.49 -6.31 6.39
CA GLN A 41 -10.17 -6.56 5.81
C GLN A 41 -9.49 -7.82 6.38
N ASP A 42 -9.79 -8.19 7.63
CA ASP A 42 -9.30 -9.42 8.27
C ASP A 42 -10.06 -10.68 7.85
N GLY A 43 -11.04 -10.55 6.94
CA GLY A 43 -11.89 -11.65 6.47
C GLY A 43 -13.10 -11.94 7.36
N SER A 44 -13.23 -11.31 8.53
CA SER A 44 -14.41 -11.49 9.39
C SER A 44 -15.68 -10.98 8.70
N VAL A 45 -16.77 -11.73 8.87
CA VAL A 45 -18.05 -11.44 8.23
C VAL A 45 -18.83 -10.38 9.03
N VAL A 46 -19.41 -9.43 8.31
CA VAL A 46 -20.42 -8.49 8.80
C VAL A 46 -21.72 -8.81 8.09
N SER A 47 -22.69 -9.33 8.84
CA SER A 47 -24.03 -9.65 8.36
C SER A 47 -25.05 -8.96 9.27
N ILE A 48 -25.87 -8.09 8.68
CA ILE A 48 -26.89 -7.31 9.38
C ILE A 48 -28.16 -7.40 8.56
N HIS A 49 -29.25 -7.91 9.12
CA HIS A 49 -30.53 -8.10 8.42
C HIS A 49 -31.72 -7.73 9.30
N GLY A 50 -32.83 -7.35 8.66
CA GLY A 50 -34.12 -7.16 9.34
C GLY A 50 -34.19 -5.93 10.25
N VAL A 51 -33.18 -5.06 10.22
CA VAL A 51 -33.09 -3.84 11.02
C VAL A 51 -32.89 -2.62 10.14
N LYS A 52 -33.33 -1.45 10.63
CA LYS A 52 -33.07 -0.16 9.97
C LYS A 52 -31.63 0.30 10.26
N TYR A 53 -31.11 1.20 9.43
CA TYR A 53 -29.85 1.89 9.69
C TYR A 53 -30.01 2.89 10.85
N ALA A 54 -30.03 2.37 12.08
CA ALA A 54 -30.21 3.11 13.32
C ALA A 54 -29.55 2.36 14.50
N GLY A 55 -29.48 3.00 15.67
CA GLY A 55 -28.91 2.40 16.87
C GLY A 55 -27.44 2.05 16.71
N SER A 56 -27.09 0.76 16.81
CA SER A 56 -25.71 0.27 16.70
C SER A 56 -25.21 0.10 15.25
N VAL A 57 -26.09 0.06 14.25
CA VAL A 57 -25.68 -0.15 12.84
C VAL A 57 -24.77 0.99 12.33
N PRO A 58 -25.07 2.29 12.56
CA PRO A 58 -24.14 3.36 12.23
C PRO A 58 -22.80 3.27 12.97
N LEU A 59 -22.77 2.71 14.19
CA LEU A 59 -21.52 2.50 14.91
C LEU A 59 -20.65 1.49 14.17
N VAL A 60 -21.21 0.38 13.70
CA VAL A 60 -20.47 -0.61 12.90
C VAL A 60 -19.92 0.02 11.61
N TYR A 61 -20.72 0.86 10.96
CA TYR A 61 -20.32 1.55 9.73
C TYR A 61 -19.12 2.49 9.93
N TRP A 62 -19.10 3.25 11.03
CA TRP A 62 -18.09 4.29 11.28
C TRP A 62 -16.90 3.83 12.16
N SER A 63 -16.97 2.67 12.80
CA SER A 63 -15.95 2.18 13.74
C SER A 63 -14.85 1.40 13.03
N GLY A 64 -14.08 2.07 12.17
CA GLY A 64 -12.87 1.48 11.57
C GLY A 64 -13.17 0.44 10.49
N PHE A 65 -14.37 0.45 9.88
CA PHE A 65 -14.75 -0.55 8.89
C PHE A 65 -14.06 -0.32 7.54
N PHE A 66 -13.94 0.93 7.10
CA PHE A 66 -13.41 1.27 5.77
C PHE A 66 -11.91 1.58 5.80
N GLU A 67 -11.43 2.15 6.90
CA GLU A 67 -10.06 2.63 7.05
C GLU A 67 -9.03 1.55 6.73
N PRO A 68 -9.15 0.28 7.18
CA PRO A 68 -8.20 -0.76 6.81
C PRO A 68 -8.08 -1.01 5.31
N PHE A 69 -9.17 -0.92 4.55
CA PHE A 69 -9.15 -1.09 3.09
C PHE A 69 -8.50 0.09 2.39
N ILE A 70 -8.81 1.32 2.82
CA ILE A 70 -8.22 2.55 2.28
C ILE A 70 -6.70 2.55 2.51
N MET A 71 -6.27 2.23 3.73
CA MET A 71 -4.86 2.23 4.09
C MET A 71 -4.09 1.09 3.41
N HIS A 72 -4.72 -0.07 3.23
CA HIS A 72 -4.12 -1.16 2.46
C HIS A 72 -3.87 -0.74 1.01
N ALA A 73 -4.88 -0.18 0.34
CA ALA A 73 -4.74 0.28 -1.04
C ALA A 73 -3.63 1.32 -1.19
N ALA A 74 -3.61 2.31 -0.30
CA ALA A 74 -2.59 3.36 -0.28
C ALA A 74 -1.17 2.80 -0.08
N SER A 75 -1.00 1.89 0.88
CA SER A 75 0.31 1.31 1.21
C SER A 75 0.84 0.43 0.09
N GLU A 76 -0.02 -0.41 -0.51
CA GLU A 76 0.37 -1.27 -1.63
C GLU A 76 0.68 -0.48 -2.89
N THR A 77 -0.02 0.64 -3.16
CA THR A 77 0.35 1.55 -4.26
C THR A 77 1.73 2.16 -4.04
N LEU A 78 2.03 2.71 -2.87
CA LEU A 78 3.35 3.30 -2.59
C LEU A 78 4.47 2.24 -2.66
N ARG A 79 4.21 1.06 -2.10
CA ARG A 79 5.12 -0.09 -2.18
C ARG A 79 5.41 -0.45 -3.63
N TRP A 80 4.37 -0.60 -4.44
CA TRP A 80 4.50 -0.95 -5.84
C TRP A 80 5.35 0.07 -6.60
N VAL A 81 5.12 1.37 -6.39
CA VAL A 81 5.93 2.43 -7.02
C VAL A 81 7.38 2.37 -6.57
N SER A 82 7.64 2.22 -5.27
CA SER A 82 8.98 2.07 -4.73
C SER A 82 9.71 0.87 -5.34
N ASP A 83 9.06 -0.29 -5.35
CA ASP A 83 9.63 -1.53 -5.87
C ASP A 83 9.88 -1.43 -7.39
N HIS A 84 8.98 -0.76 -8.13
CA HIS A 84 9.15 -0.50 -9.55
C HIS A 84 10.34 0.43 -9.84
N CYS A 85 10.50 1.50 -9.05
CA CYS A 85 11.66 2.39 -9.19
C CYS A 85 12.97 1.65 -8.89
N LYS A 86 13.01 0.85 -7.82
CA LYS A 86 14.17 0.03 -7.46
C LYS A 86 14.53 -0.97 -8.55
N ALA A 87 13.54 -1.68 -9.10
CA ALA A 87 13.75 -2.68 -10.13
C ALA A 87 14.28 -2.10 -11.45
N ASN A 88 13.94 -0.85 -11.76
CA ASN A 88 14.32 -0.19 -13.02
C ASN A 88 15.43 0.86 -12.84
N GLY A 89 16.03 0.99 -11.65
CA GLY A 89 17.08 1.97 -11.37
C GLY A 89 16.63 3.43 -11.51
N LEU A 90 15.35 3.71 -11.28
CA LEU A 90 14.79 5.06 -11.34
C LEU A 90 14.96 5.78 -10.00
N ASP A 91 15.22 7.09 -10.02
CA ASP A 91 15.12 7.93 -8.82
C ASP A 91 13.65 7.98 -8.35
N PRO A 92 13.32 7.47 -7.14
CA PRO A 92 11.94 7.35 -6.69
C PRO A 92 11.28 8.70 -6.34
N THR A 93 12.04 9.79 -6.24
CA THR A 93 11.56 11.07 -5.66
C THR A 93 10.28 11.59 -6.32
N ALA A 94 10.30 11.77 -7.64
CA ALA A 94 9.14 12.30 -8.37
C ALA A 94 7.96 11.32 -8.41
N TYR A 95 8.25 10.02 -8.53
CA TYR A 95 7.22 8.97 -8.64
C TYR A 95 6.47 8.74 -7.34
N ILE A 96 7.18 8.74 -6.20
CA ILE A 96 6.58 8.61 -4.88
C ILE A 96 5.74 9.84 -4.52
N ASP A 97 6.20 11.04 -4.85
CA ASP A 97 5.41 12.26 -4.61
C ASP A 97 4.11 12.28 -5.46
N GLU A 98 4.20 11.85 -6.72
CA GLU A 98 3.02 11.69 -7.58
C GLU A 98 2.03 10.66 -7.02
N ALA A 99 2.53 9.48 -6.63
CA ALA A 99 1.71 8.43 -6.02
C ALA A 99 1.03 8.92 -4.74
N ARG A 100 1.75 9.64 -3.89
CA ARG A 100 1.22 10.28 -2.67
C ARG A 100 0.04 11.20 -2.99
N MET A 101 0.17 12.05 -4.00
CA MET A 101 -0.91 12.97 -4.41
C MET A 101 -2.13 12.23 -5.01
N LEU A 102 -1.91 11.18 -5.80
CA LEU A 102 -2.98 10.32 -6.32
C LEU A 102 -3.75 9.65 -5.17
N ILE A 103 -3.02 9.10 -4.20
CA ILE A 103 -3.59 8.47 -3.02
C ILE A 103 -4.39 9.46 -2.18
N HIS A 104 -3.92 10.70 -2.01
CA HIS A 104 -4.69 11.76 -1.35
C HIS A 104 -6.04 11.99 -2.06
N GLY A 105 -6.04 12.03 -3.39
CA GLY A 105 -7.26 12.12 -4.18
C GLY A 105 -8.22 10.95 -3.93
N PHE A 106 -7.71 9.73 -3.90
CA PHE A 106 -8.47 8.53 -3.57
C PHE A 106 -9.05 8.56 -2.15
N ILE A 107 -8.26 8.96 -1.14
CA ILE A 107 -8.69 9.06 0.27
C ILE A 107 -9.87 10.04 0.39
N ARG A 108 -9.71 11.27 -0.13
CA ARG A 108 -10.76 12.30 -0.08
C ARG A 108 -12.03 11.84 -0.79
N LYS A 109 -11.89 11.21 -1.97
CA LYS A 109 -13.04 10.65 -2.69
C LYS A 109 -13.73 9.56 -1.87
N SER A 110 -12.98 8.66 -1.26
CA SER A 110 -13.52 7.56 -0.47
C SER A 110 -14.31 8.05 0.74
N TYR A 111 -13.74 8.96 1.55
CA TYR A 111 -14.44 9.52 2.71
C TYR A 111 -15.68 10.32 2.33
N ARG A 112 -15.64 11.07 1.22
CA ARG A 112 -16.83 11.74 0.68
C ARG A 112 -17.93 10.75 0.31
N GLU A 113 -17.59 9.66 -0.38
CA GLU A 113 -18.55 8.62 -0.76
C GLU A 113 -19.10 7.85 0.44
N ILE A 114 -18.27 7.62 1.47
CA ILE A 114 -18.69 7.05 2.76
C ILE A 114 -19.69 7.99 3.47
N ALA A 115 -19.35 9.28 3.60
CA ALA A 115 -20.23 10.28 4.22
C ALA A 115 -21.55 10.43 3.46
N ARG A 116 -21.51 10.44 2.12
CA ARG A 116 -22.71 10.49 1.27
C ARG A 116 -23.57 9.24 1.42
N THR A 117 -22.95 8.07 1.54
CA THR A 117 -23.67 6.82 1.76
C THR A 117 -24.33 6.79 3.14
N ASP A 118 -23.62 7.21 4.19
CA ASP A 118 -24.22 7.40 5.53
C ASP A 118 -25.41 8.39 5.51
N GLN A 119 -25.26 9.54 4.82
CA GLN A 119 -26.32 10.52 4.67
C GLN A 119 -27.56 9.91 3.98
N LEU A 120 -27.36 9.16 2.90
CA LEU A 120 -28.42 8.43 2.20
C LEU A 120 -29.11 7.42 3.12
N LEU A 121 -28.34 6.68 3.92
CA LEU A 121 -28.88 5.65 4.81
C LEU A 121 -29.67 6.27 5.97
N ARG A 122 -29.16 7.32 6.60
CA ARG A 122 -29.86 8.09 7.64
C ARG A 122 -31.11 8.79 7.12
N GLY A 123 -31.07 9.30 5.89
CA GLY A 123 -32.20 9.91 5.19
C GLY A 123 -33.20 8.93 4.58
N ASN A 124 -33.04 7.61 4.83
CA ASN A 124 -33.90 6.56 4.28
C ASN A 124 -34.11 6.66 2.75
N GLY A 125 -33.04 6.97 2.01
CA GLY A 125 -33.09 7.18 0.56
C GLY A 125 -33.17 8.65 0.11
N PHE A 126 -33.42 9.58 1.03
CA PHE A 126 -33.50 11.02 0.75
C PHE A 126 -32.35 11.77 1.45
N PRO A 127 -31.14 11.81 0.86
CA PRO A 127 -29.94 12.31 1.54
C PRO A 127 -30.05 13.78 1.95
N ASP A 128 -30.71 14.62 1.15
CA ASP A 128 -30.82 16.07 1.39
C ASP A 128 -31.67 16.42 2.62
N THR A 129 -32.35 15.45 3.22
CA THR A 129 -33.10 15.62 4.47
C THR A 129 -32.22 15.55 5.73
N VAL A 130 -30.96 15.14 5.58
CA VAL A 130 -30.03 14.92 6.69
C VAL A 130 -28.70 15.62 6.40
N THR A 131 -28.12 16.27 7.41
CA THR A 131 -26.79 16.89 7.28
C THR A 131 -25.70 15.83 7.06
N PRO A 132 -24.81 16.02 6.06
CA PRO A 132 -23.64 15.17 5.88
C PRO A 132 -22.79 15.11 7.14
N ARG A 133 -22.20 13.94 7.44
CA ARG A 133 -21.19 13.87 8.50
C ARG A 133 -19.91 14.55 8.02
N ASP A 134 -19.34 15.39 8.87
CA ASP A 134 -18.00 15.93 8.62
C ASP A 134 -16.94 14.83 8.76
N VAL A 135 -16.14 14.68 7.71
CA VAL A 135 -15.06 13.68 7.59
C VAL A 135 -13.69 14.32 7.44
N SER A 136 -13.60 15.66 7.46
CA SER A 136 -12.36 16.43 7.25
C SER A 136 -11.21 15.95 8.14
N GLY A 137 -11.48 15.71 9.43
CA GLY A 137 -10.47 15.20 10.36
C GLY A 137 -9.96 13.80 10.03
N LYS A 138 -10.83 12.90 9.55
CA LYS A 138 -10.43 11.54 9.13
C LYS A 138 -9.67 11.56 7.81
N GLU A 139 -10.10 12.41 6.87
CA GLU A 139 -9.40 12.64 5.60
C GLU A 139 -7.98 13.15 5.85
N GLN A 140 -7.84 14.21 6.67
CA GLN A 140 -6.55 14.81 6.96
C GLN A 140 -5.62 13.81 7.66
N ALA A 141 -6.10 13.11 8.70
CA ALA A 141 -5.28 12.13 9.41
C ALA A 141 -4.78 11.00 8.48
N ALA A 142 -5.62 10.53 7.56
CA ALA A 142 -5.22 9.52 6.58
C ALA A 142 -4.19 10.08 5.59
N CYS A 143 -4.40 11.27 5.05
CA CYS A 143 -3.44 11.96 4.19
C CYS A 143 -2.08 12.18 4.88
N ASP A 144 -2.08 12.64 6.13
CA ASP A 144 -0.86 12.85 6.93
C ASP A 144 -0.08 11.54 7.11
N HIS A 145 -0.79 10.43 7.36
CA HIS A 145 -0.15 9.12 7.45
C HIS A 145 0.51 8.73 6.12
N ILE A 146 -0.15 8.97 4.99
CA ILE A 146 0.44 8.71 3.66
C ILE A 146 1.65 9.60 3.40
N ASP A 147 1.63 10.86 3.85
CA ASP A 147 2.79 11.74 3.74
C ASP A 147 3.99 11.22 4.55
N GLN A 148 3.75 10.67 5.74
CA GLN A 148 4.79 10.01 6.53
C GLN A 148 5.32 8.74 5.86
N LEU A 149 4.42 7.92 5.31
CA LEU A 149 4.79 6.69 4.63
C LEU A 149 5.59 6.95 3.35
N ALA A 150 5.19 7.95 2.56
CA ALA A 150 5.93 8.38 1.37
C ALA A 150 7.36 8.84 1.74
N LYS A 151 7.51 9.63 2.80
CA LYS A 151 8.84 10.03 3.32
C LYS A 151 9.66 8.80 3.74
N ALA A 152 9.05 7.83 4.41
CA ALA A 152 9.74 6.60 4.79
C ALA A 152 10.24 5.82 3.56
N TYR A 153 9.43 5.72 2.50
CA TYR A 153 9.86 5.06 1.25
C TYR A 153 11.06 5.76 0.61
N LEU A 154 11.08 7.09 0.58
CA LEU A 154 12.20 7.88 0.06
C LEU A 154 13.48 7.70 0.88
N LEU A 155 13.37 7.60 2.21
CA LEU A 155 14.51 7.33 3.09
C LEU A 155 14.97 5.87 3.04
N SER A 156 14.07 4.93 2.71
CA SER A 156 14.36 3.50 2.55
C SER A 156 15.02 3.15 1.20
N GLY A 157 15.77 4.11 0.64
CA GLY A 157 16.48 3.99 -0.64
C GLY A 157 17.29 2.70 -0.73
N PRO A 158 17.66 2.28 -1.97
CA PRO A 158 18.31 0.99 -2.16
C PRO A 158 19.49 0.86 -1.20
N ALA A 159 19.66 -0.32 -0.57
CA ALA A 159 20.93 -0.66 0.03
C ALA A 159 21.98 -0.33 -1.04
N ILE A 160 22.90 0.59 -0.73
CA ILE A 160 24.03 0.85 -1.60
C ILE A 160 24.60 -0.53 -1.90
N ALA A 161 24.44 -0.99 -3.13
CA ALA A 161 25.29 -2.05 -3.60
C ALA A 161 26.67 -1.45 -3.45
N VAL A 162 27.38 -1.85 -2.39
CA VAL A 162 28.82 -1.73 -2.38
C VAL A 162 29.21 -2.57 -3.58
N VAL A 163 29.31 -1.93 -4.74
CA VAL A 163 30.08 -2.44 -5.85
C VAL A 163 31.45 -2.54 -5.21
N ALA A 164 31.78 -3.73 -4.72
CA ALA A 164 33.15 -4.09 -4.44
C ALA A 164 33.87 -3.83 -5.77
N LYS A 165 34.52 -2.66 -5.85
CA LYS A 165 35.57 -2.46 -6.82
C LYS A 165 36.57 -3.57 -6.51
N GLU A 166 36.84 -4.36 -7.54
CA GLU A 166 37.74 -5.53 -7.55
C GLU A 166 37.04 -6.84 -7.18
N ASP A 167 36.37 -7.43 -8.16
CA ASP A 167 36.79 -8.73 -8.67
C ASP A 167 36.27 -8.89 -10.10
N ILE A 168 37.13 -8.52 -11.06
CA ILE A 168 37.01 -9.02 -12.43
C ILE A 168 37.27 -10.52 -12.33
N LEU A 169 36.21 -11.31 -12.19
CA LEU A 169 36.27 -12.75 -12.40
C LEU A 169 36.32 -13.01 -13.91
N GLU A 170 37.54 -13.13 -14.44
CA GLU A 170 37.76 -13.75 -15.76
C GLU A 170 37.32 -15.22 -15.69
N LEU A 171 36.10 -15.49 -16.16
CA LEU A 171 35.63 -16.83 -16.48
C LEU A 171 36.22 -17.26 -17.83
N LYS A 172 37.37 -17.95 -17.80
CA LYS A 172 37.78 -18.82 -18.92
C LYS A 172 37.04 -20.16 -18.82
N PRO A 173 36.31 -20.60 -19.84
CA PRO A 173 35.84 -21.98 -19.88
C PRO A 173 37.03 -22.88 -20.22
N ASN A 174 37.39 -23.80 -19.32
CA ASN A 174 38.21 -24.94 -19.69
C ASN A 174 37.52 -26.25 -19.30
N LEU A 175 37.41 -27.08 -20.33
CA LEU A 175 36.97 -28.46 -20.34
C LEU A 175 37.83 -29.29 -19.37
N TRP A 176 37.16 -30.02 -18.47
CA TRP A 176 37.65 -31.06 -17.54
C TRP A 176 37.88 -30.60 -16.10
N GLY A 177 36.99 -31.07 -15.21
CA GLY A 177 36.90 -30.70 -13.80
C GLY A 177 38.06 -31.15 -12.91
N ILE A 178 38.09 -30.51 -11.73
CA ILE A 178 39.07 -30.58 -10.63
C ILE A 178 40.16 -29.49 -10.73
N GLY A 179 39.86 -28.31 -10.19
CA GLY A 179 40.84 -27.26 -9.89
C GLY A 179 41.08 -27.14 -8.38
N LEU A 180 42.27 -27.52 -7.93
CA LEU A 180 42.74 -27.31 -6.55
C LEU A 180 43.30 -25.89 -6.41
N ASN A 181 42.77 -25.11 -5.46
CA ASN A 181 43.22 -23.74 -5.17
C ASN A 181 44.51 -23.75 -4.32
N LEU A 182 45.66 -23.48 -4.95
CA LEU A 182 46.98 -23.50 -4.31
C LEU A 182 47.30 -22.26 -3.45
N ASN A 183 46.50 -21.19 -3.52
CA ASN A 183 46.74 -19.97 -2.73
C ASN A 183 46.24 -20.06 -1.27
N ALA A 184 45.37 -21.02 -0.97
CA ALA A 184 44.95 -21.33 0.39
C ALA A 184 45.95 -22.23 1.14
N ALA A 185 46.68 -23.10 0.41
CA ALA A 185 47.64 -24.04 0.98
C ALA A 185 48.94 -23.35 1.47
N TRP A 186 49.36 -22.27 0.79
CA TRP A 186 50.62 -21.58 1.10
C TRP A 186 50.58 -20.72 2.38
N ARG A 187 49.39 -20.32 2.85
CA ARG A 187 49.21 -19.55 4.11
C ARG A 187 49.28 -20.40 5.38
N ARG A 188 49.12 -21.73 5.30
CA ARG A 188 49.26 -22.63 6.46
C ARG A 188 50.71 -23.02 6.77
N PHE A 189 51.64 -22.84 5.82
CA PHE A 189 53.05 -23.25 5.99
C PHE A 189 53.97 -22.15 6.54
N ARG A 190 53.57 -20.87 6.51
CA ARG A 190 54.38 -19.75 7.04
C ARG A 190 54.08 -19.36 8.51
N GLY A 191 53.07 -19.96 9.15
CA GLY A 191 52.65 -19.63 10.52
C GLY A 191 53.27 -20.50 11.64
N LYS A 192 54.24 -21.38 11.36
CA LYS A 192 54.80 -22.31 12.35
C LYS A 192 56.34 -22.33 12.46
N VAL A 193 57.05 -21.38 11.86
CA VAL A 193 58.52 -21.28 11.99
C VAL A 193 58.89 -19.82 12.28
N GLY A 194 59.02 -19.47 13.56
CA GLY A 194 59.52 -18.17 14.02
C GLY A 194 58.88 -17.68 15.33
N GLY A 195 59.33 -18.20 16.47
CA GLY A 195 58.90 -17.75 17.80
C GLY A 195 59.57 -18.51 18.94
N HIS A 196 60.84 -18.16 19.21
CA HIS A 196 61.73 -18.50 20.33
C HIS A 196 62.22 -19.94 20.51
#